data_AF-A0A9E3Q5F7-F1
#
_entry.id   AF-A0A9E3Q5F7-F1
#
_cell.length_a   1.000
_cell.length_b   1.000
_cell.length_c   1.000
_cell.angle_alpha   90.00
_cell.angle_beta   90.00
_cell.angle_gamma   90.00
#
_symmetry.space_group_name_H-M   'P 1'
#
loop_
_entity.id
_entity.type
_entity.pdbx_description
1 polymer ?
#
loop_
_entity_poly.entity_id
_entity_poly.type
_entity_poly.pdbx_seq_one_letter_code
_entity_poly.pdbx_strand_id
1 'polypeptide(L)'
;MTDFQQATRLLAGAQAMMLPVGMDDLTVTGNQIEAVLWFAFSAGFVIRAICTTGDHRRLAVILALAFLVFGISDLIEAQTGAWWRPLWLLLLKSACIAVFAYGLWEHLRLRRRDRDAAGSP
;
A
#
# COMPACT_ATOMS: atom_id res chain seq x y z
N MET A 1 -35.81 31.03 28.80
CA MET A 1 -34.55 31.30 28.07
C MET A 1 -33.38 30.41 28.53
N THR A 2 -33.45 29.77 29.70
CA THR A 2 -32.43 28.86 30.25
C THR A 2 -32.44 27.45 29.62
N ASP A 3 -33.61 26.91 29.27
CA ASP A 3 -33.73 25.56 28.70
C ASP A 3 -33.05 25.39 27.35
N PHE A 4 -33.15 26.38 26.46
CA PHE A 4 -32.54 26.28 25.13
C PHE A 4 -31.01 26.27 25.20
N GLN A 5 -30.43 27.06 26.11
CA GLN A 5 -28.97 27.08 26.35
C GLN A 5 -28.47 25.78 27.00
N GLN A 6 -29.29 25.18 27.86
CA GLN A 6 -28.96 23.91 28.52
C GLN A 6 -29.05 22.74 27.52
N ALA A 7 -30.08 22.74 26.66
CA ALA A 7 -30.21 21.78 25.57
C ALA A 7 -29.07 21.90 24.54
N THR A 8 -28.65 23.13 24.18
CA THR A 8 -27.49 23.33 23.29
C THR A 8 -26.18 22.87 23.92
N ARG A 9 -25.99 23.06 25.24
CA ARG A 9 -24.79 22.55 25.94
C ARG A 9 -24.77 21.02 26.03
N LEU A 10 -25.92 20.38 26.23
CA LEU A 10 -26.05 18.93 26.24
C LEU A 10 -25.83 18.33 24.84
N LEU A 11 -26.35 18.97 23.80
CA LEU A 11 -26.12 18.55 22.41
C LEU A 11 -24.66 18.78 21.95
N ALA A 12 -24.03 19.90 22.35
CA ALA A 12 -22.62 20.14 22.10
C ALA A 12 -21.71 19.17 22.88
N GLY A 13 -22.06 18.86 24.13
CA GLY A 13 -21.37 17.84 24.93
C GLY A 13 -21.55 16.43 24.36
N ALA A 14 -22.74 16.09 23.84
CA ALA A 14 -23.00 14.82 23.16
C ALA A 14 -22.28 14.72 21.80
N GLN A 15 -22.21 15.81 21.02
CA GLN A 15 -21.41 15.85 19.79
C GLN A 15 -19.91 15.71 20.06
N ALA A 16 -19.40 16.28 21.15
CA ALA A 16 -18.01 16.10 21.57
C ALA A 16 -17.71 14.68 22.08
N MET A 17 -18.72 13.97 22.61
CA MET A 17 -18.57 12.61 23.14
C MET A 17 -18.76 11.52 22.07
N MET A 18 -19.43 11.82 20.95
CA MET A 18 -19.71 10.87 19.87
C MET A 18 -18.77 10.99 18.66
N LEU A 19 -17.87 12.00 18.63
CA LEU A 19 -16.81 12.10 17.61
C LEU A 19 -15.46 12.56 18.21
N PRO A 20 -14.69 11.64 18.79
CA PRO A 20 -13.24 11.73 18.83
C PRO A 20 -12.64 10.53 18.10
N VAL A 21 -13.16 10.16 16.92
CA VAL A 21 -12.30 9.46 15.96
C VAL A 21 -11.53 10.57 15.28
N GLY A 22 -10.30 10.83 15.75
CA GLY A 22 -9.47 11.86 15.14
C GLY A 22 -9.29 11.55 13.66
N MET A 23 -9.31 12.55 12.78
CA MET A 23 -8.91 12.33 11.39
C MET A 23 -7.52 11.65 11.31
N ASP A 24 -6.68 11.91 12.31
CA ASP A 24 -5.38 11.26 12.51
C ASP A 24 -5.51 9.73 12.69
N ASP A 25 -6.48 9.24 13.48
CA ASP A 25 -6.71 7.80 13.70
C ASP A 25 -7.08 7.06 12.40
N LEU A 26 -7.84 7.71 11.52
CA LEU A 26 -8.23 7.14 10.22
C LEU A 26 -7.02 7.03 9.28
N THR A 27 -6.15 8.05 9.23
CA THR A 27 -4.95 8.03 8.40
C THR A 27 -3.95 6.98 8.87
N VAL A 28 -3.74 6.86 10.18
CA VAL A 28 -2.84 5.85 10.77
C VAL A 28 -3.37 4.44 10.52
N THR A 29 -4.66 4.20 10.80
CA THR A 29 -5.29 2.88 10.62
C THR A 29 -5.31 2.48 9.15
N GLY A 30 -5.61 3.41 8.24
CA GLY A 30 -5.57 3.19 6.79
C GLY A 30 -4.18 2.78 6.33
N ASN A 31 -3.15 3.54 6.68
CA ASN A 31 -1.77 3.25 6.29
C ASN A 31 -1.24 1.93 6.86
N GLN A 32 -1.68 1.53 8.06
CA GLN A 32 -1.35 0.21 8.62
C GLN A 32 -2.00 -0.93 7.83
N ILE A 33 -3.27 -0.79 7.45
CA ILE A 33 -3.96 -1.77 6.61
C ILE A 33 -3.27 -1.88 5.25
N GLU A 34 -2.91 -0.76 4.63
CA GLU A 34 -2.16 -0.73 3.38
C GLU A 34 -0.81 -1.43 3.52
N ALA A 35 -0.03 -1.13 4.56
CA ALA A 35 1.24 -1.80 4.83
C ALA A 35 1.09 -3.33 4.93
N VAL A 36 0.06 -3.83 5.63
CA VAL A 36 -0.24 -5.27 5.73
C VAL A 36 -0.55 -5.85 4.35
N LEU A 37 -1.34 -5.16 3.52
CA LEU A 37 -1.64 -5.59 2.16
C LEU A 37 -0.37 -5.70 1.30
N TRP A 38 0.51 -4.71 1.37
CA TRP A 38 1.76 -4.73 0.62
C TRP A 38 2.72 -5.84 1.07
N PHE A 39 2.79 -6.11 2.38
CA PHE A 39 3.55 -7.26 2.88
C PHE A 39 2.95 -8.59 2.44
N ALA A 40 1.62 -8.72 2.36
CA ALA A 40 0.98 -9.91 1.82
C ALA A 40 1.36 -10.13 0.34
N PHE A 41 1.37 -9.08 -0.48
CA PHE A 41 1.87 -9.17 -1.86
C PHE A 41 3.35 -9.56 -1.91
N SER A 42 4.19 -8.95 -1.07
CA SER A 42 5.60 -9.30 -0.99
C SER A 42 5.80 -10.78 -0.67
N ALA A 43 5.09 -11.30 0.35
CA ALA A 43 5.13 -12.71 0.71
C ALA A 43 4.69 -13.62 -0.45
N GLY A 44 3.61 -13.26 -1.15
CA GLY A 44 3.15 -13.99 -2.33
C GLY A 44 4.21 -14.05 -3.45
N PHE A 45 4.92 -12.95 -3.69
CA PHE A 45 6.03 -12.92 -4.64
C PHE A 45 7.27 -13.69 -4.17
N VAL A 46 7.57 -13.71 -2.87
CA VAL A 46 8.63 -14.58 -2.31
C VAL A 46 8.29 -16.04 -2.55
N ILE A 47 7.06 -16.48 -2.24
CA ILE A 47 6.61 -17.84 -2.52
C ILE A 47 6.74 -18.15 -4.01
N ARG A 48 6.30 -17.23 -4.89
CA ARG A 48 6.44 -17.40 -6.34
C ARG A 48 7.90 -17.49 -6.77
N ALA A 49 8.80 -16.72 -6.18
CA ALA A 49 10.23 -16.78 -6.49
C ALA A 49 10.85 -18.14 -6.10
N ILE A 50 10.39 -18.75 -5.01
CA ILE A 50 10.83 -20.08 -4.58
C ILE A 50 10.29 -21.17 -5.53
N CYS A 51 9.06 -21.00 -6.04
CA CYS A 51 8.40 -21.97 -6.93
C CYS A 51 8.72 -21.79 -8.42
N THR A 52 9.53 -20.80 -8.82
CA THR A 52 9.82 -20.51 -10.24
C THR A 52 11.32 -20.46 -10.49
N THR A 53 11.71 -20.57 -11.77
CA THR A 53 13.11 -20.51 -12.21
C THR A 53 13.28 -19.46 -13.31
N GLY A 54 14.54 -19.15 -13.65
CA GLY A 54 14.87 -18.23 -14.75
C GLY A 54 14.33 -16.81 -14.57
N ASP A 55 13.80 -16.25 -15.66
CA ASP A 55 13.33 -14.86 -15.72
C ASP A 55 12.14 -14.59 -14.80
N HIS A 56 11.24 -15.57 -14.62
CA HIS A 56 10.11 -15.46 -13.70
C HIS A 56 10.56 -15.33 -12.24
N ARG A 57 11.62 -16.05 -11.85
CA ARG A 57 12.19 -15.94 -10.49
C ARG A 57 12.77 -14.56 -10.25
N ARG A 58 13.57 -14.06 -11.20
CA ARG A 58 14.18 -12.71 -11.10
C ARG A 58 13.10 -11.65 -10.97
N LEU A 59 12.06 -11.73 -11.79
CA LEU A 59 10.93 -10.80 -11.74
C LEU A 59 10.19 -10.86 -10.41
N ALA A 60 9.93 -12.06 -9.89
CA ALA A 60 9.27 -12.26 -8.61
C ALA A 60 10.09 -11.70 -7.44
N VAL A 61 11.42 -11.87 -7.43
CA VAL A 61 12.29 -11.28 -6.39
C VAL A 61 12.27 -9.75 -6.44
N ILE A 62 12.37 -9.16 -7.63
CA ILE A 62 12.33 -7.70 -7.80
C ILE A 62 11.00 -7.13 -7.29
N LEU A 63 9.88 -7.75 -7.65
CA LEU A 63 8.55 -7.35 -7.18
C LEU A 63 8.39 -7.56 -5.67
N ALA A 64 8.87 -8.67 -5.11
CA ALA A 64 8.83 -8.92 -3.67
C ALA A 64 9.52 -7.79 -2.89
N LEU A 65 10.72 -7.39 -3.33
CA LEU A 65 11.48 -6.31 -2.69
C LEU A 65 10.77 -4.96 -2.84
N ALA A 66 10.24 -4.64 -4.02
CA ALA A 66 9.53 -3.39 -4.24
C ALA A 66 8.27 -3.26 -3.38
N PHE A 67 7.47 -4.33 -3.26
CA PHE A 67 6.29 -4.36 -2.38
C PHE A 67 6.66 -4.27 -0.90
N LEU A 68 7.75 -4.93 -0.47
CA LEU A 68 8.25 -4.83 0.89
C LEU A 68 8.64 -3.39 1.22
N VAL A 69 9.43 -2.75 0.35
CA VAL A 69 9.89 -1.37 0.53
C VAL A 69 8.71 -0.38 0.50
N PHE A 70 7.70 -0.61 -0.34
CA PHE A 70 6.49 0.20 -0.38
C PHE A 70 5.68 0.07 0.93
N GLY A 71 5.48 -1.14 1.44
CA GLY A 71 4.81 -1.36 2.73
C GLY A 71 5.56 -0.74 3.92
N ILE A 72 6.89 -0.77 3.91
CA ILE A 72 7.70 -0.04 4.90
C ILE A 72 7.46 1.47 4.81
N SER A 73 7.34 2.02 3.60
CA SER A 73 7.07 3.45 3.42
C SER A 73 5.72 3.88 4.00
N ASP A 74 4.70 3.01 3.94
CA ASP A 74 3.38 3.27 4.54
C ASP A 74 3.41 3.19 6.07
N LEU A 75 4.23 2.30 6.65
CA LEU A 75 4.47 2.29 8.10
C LEU A 75 5.15 3.57 8.59
N ILE A 76 6.07 4.13 7.80
CA ILE A 76 6.71 5.41 8.11
C ILE A 76 5.70 6.55 7.98
N GLU A 77 4.80 6.47 7.00
CA GLU A 77 3.71 7.44 6.85
C GLU A 77 2.76 7.43 8.05
N ALA A 78 2.39 6.23 8.56
CA ALA A 78 1.60 6.09 9.77
C ALA A 78 2.26 6.70 11.01
N GLN A 79 3.59 6.81 11.05
CA GLN A 79 4.32 7.43 12.17
C GLN A 79 4.53 8.94 11.98
N THR A 80 4.63 9.40 10.73
CA THR A 80 4.97 10.79 10.40
C THR A 80 3.74 11.65 10.12
N GLY A 81 2.58 11.04 9.85
CA GLY A 81 1.32 11.72 9.57
C GLY A 81 1.30 12.47 8.23
N ALA A 82 2.34 12.32 7.39
CA ALA A 82 2.45 13.05 6.14
C ALA A 82 3.05 12.20 5.02
N TRP A 83 2.27 11.98 3.95
CA TRP A 83 2.67 11.17 2.80
C TRP A 83 3.82 11.77 1.95
N TRP A 84 4.04 13.08 2.03
CA TRP A 84 5.08 13.79 1.27
C TRP A 84 6.27 14.27 2.11
N ARG A 85 6.24 14.12 3.44
CA ARG A 85 7.31 14.57 4.33
C ARG A 85 7.88 13.41 5.12
N PRO A 86 9.17 13.12 4.97
CA PRO A 86 10.17 13.75 4.08
C PRO A 86 10.01 13.41 2.58
N LEU A 87 10.41 14.31 1.67
CA LEU A 87 10.25 14.18 0.21
C LEU A 87 10.84 12.90 -0.41
N TRP A 88 11.81 12.28 0.28
CA TRP A 88 12.38 11.02 -0.17
C TRP A 88 11.36 9.87 -0.15
N LEU A 89 10.34 9.91 0.72
CA LEU A 89 9.26 8.91 0.74
C LEU A 89 8.49 8.92 -0.58
N LEU A 90 8.22 10.11 -1.11
CA LEU A 90 7.54 10.26 -2.39
C LEU A 90 8.39 9.71 -3.54
N LEU A 91 9.70 9.98 -3.54
CA LEU A 91 10.62 9.41 -4.52
C LEU A 91 10.67 7.87 -4.41
N LEU A 92 10.73 7.33 -3.20
CA LEU A 92 10.73 5.89 -2.97
C LEU A 92 9.45 5.23 -3.47
N LYS A 93 8.28 5.79 -3.12
CA LYS A 93 6.98 5.32 -3.60
C LYS A 93 6.90 5.37 -5.12
N SER A 94 7.36 6.46 -5.74
CA SER A 94 7.38 6.60 -7.20
C SER A 94 8.29 5.56 -7.88
N ALA A 95 9.45 5.28 -7.29
CA ALA A 95 10.36 4.24 -7.78
C ALA A 95 9.74 2.84 -7.67
N CYS A 96 9.09 2.52 -6.55
CA CYS A 96 8.37 1.25 -6.39
C CYS A 96 7.23 1.10 -7.42
N ILE A 97 6.44 2.16 -7.65
CA ILE A 97 5.38 2.14 -8.67
C ILE A 97 5.96 1.90 -10.06
N ALA A 98 7.10 2.51 -10.40
CA ALA A 98 7.78 2.25 -11.66
C ALA A 98 8.23 0.78 -11.79
N VAL A 99 8.72 0.18 -10.69
CA VAL A 99 9.06 -1.25 -10.64
C VAL A 99 7.82 -2.14 -10.80
N PHE A 100 6.69 -1.78 -10.21
CA PHE A 100 5.43 -2.51 -10.42
C PHE A 100 4.96 -2.46 -11.87
N ALA A 101 5.02 -1.28 -12.49
CA ALA A 101 4.68 -1.10 -13.90
C ALA A 101 5.62 -1.89 -14.81
N TYR A 102 6.93 -1.83 -14.55
CA TYR A 102 7.92 -2.65 -15.26
C TYR A 102 7.65 -4.14 -15.07
N GLY A 103 7.36 -4.57 -13.84
CA GLY A 103 7.09 -5.96 -13.52
C GLY A 103 5.85 -6.50 -14.23
N LEU A 104 4.79 -5.70 -14.30
CA LEU A 104 3.57 -6.03 -15.05
C LEU A 104 3.87 -6.12 -16.55
N TRP A 105 4.60 -5.15 -17.10
CA TRP A 105 4.97 -5.14 -18.51
C TRP A 105 5.80 -6.36 -18.91
N GLU A 106 6.85 -6.67 -18.14
CA GLU A 106 7.71 -7.83 -18.39
C GLU A 106 6.95 -9.15 -18.21
N HIS A 107 6.06 -9.24 -17.23
CA HIS A 107 5.19 -10.42 -17.08
C HIS A 107 4.27 -10.62 -18.30
N LEU A 108 3.67 -9.55 -18.84
CA LEU A 108 2.86 -9.63 -20.05
C LEU A 108 3.69 -9.99 -21.28
N ARG A 109 4.92 -9.49 -21.37
CA ARG A 109 5.88 -9.83 -22.44
C ARG A 109 6.29 -11.30 -22.40
N LEU A 110 6.64 -11.83 -21.23
CA LEU A 110 6.98 -13.25 -21.06
C LEU A 110 5.79 -14.14 -21.40
N ARG A 111 4.58 -13.80 -20.95
CA ARG A 111 3.36 -14.56 -21.30
C ARG A 111 3.01 -14.54 -22.78
N ARG A 112 3.34 -13.48 -23.51
CA ARG A 112 3.19 -13.43 -24.97
C ARG A 112 4.19 -14.39 -25.63
N ARG A 113 5.47 -14.31 -25.23
CA ARG A 113 6.53 -15.19 -25.72
C ARG A 113 6.19 -16.68 -25.53
N ASP A 114 5.67 -17.05 -24.36
CA ASP A 114 5.29 -18.44 -24.07
C ASP A 114 4.12 -18.92 -24.95
N ARG A 115 3.15 -18.03 -25.23
CA ARG A 115 2.02 -18.34 -26.14
C ARG A 115 2.47 -18.50 -27.58
N ASP A 116 3.33 -17.61 -28.07
CA ASP A 116 3.83 -17.66 -29.43
C ASP A 116 4.68 -18.93 -29.67
N ALA A 117 5.46 -19.33 -28.66
CA ALA A 117 6.20 -20.59 -28.67
C ALA A 117 5.30 -21.83 -28.67
N ALA A 118 4.17 -21.80 -27.94
CA ALA A 118 3.21 -22.90 -27.90
C ALA A 118 2.32 -23.00 -29.15
N GLY A 119 2.21 -21.92 -29.95
CA GLY A 119 1.42 -21.86 -31.17
C GLY A 119 2.18 -22.13 -32.47
N SER A 120 3.51 -22.31 -32.41
CA SER A 120 4.33 -22.68 -33.58
C SER A 120 4.27 -24.20 -33.80
N PRO A 121 3.81 -24.70 -34.97
CA PRO A 121 3.67 -26.13 -35.27
C PRO A 121 5.00 -26.87 -35.40
#